data_AF-A0A259IHX7-F1
#
_entry.id   AF-A0A259IHX7-F1
#
_cell.length_a   1.000
_cell.length_b   1.000
_cell.length_c   1.000
_cell.angle_alpha   90.00
_cell.angle_beta   90.00
_cell.angle_gamma   90.00
#
_symmetry.space_group_name_H-M   'P 1'
#
loop_
_entity.id
_entity.type
_entity.pdbx_description
1 polymer ?
#
loop_
_entity_poly.entity_id
_entity_poly.type
_entity_poly.pdbx_seq_one_letter_code
_entity_poly.pdbx_strand_id
1 'polypeptide(L)'
;DGSLVYLYRINNDVIALAEENVLHLRGLGNGTTGLQKLEFMQATVNESAAAQNSASKIFGNSGKPTGVLMTDNVLSQDQRLALQSRFAEMQSGSDSRLYVLEAAMKYQQLSISPEDQQLLETRRFSVEEICRWFDVPPILVHHANVTTWGTGIEQIVDGFHKLTIRPMLVSIEQSVRKRVMTSKQRATMSAEISFDALLRGNAKDRAELYSKNVQNGIMTRNECRQLENLPPIDNADQLTAQTNLAPLDMLGKITNGGGNAATQNPIAN
;
A
#
# COMPACT_ATOMS: atom_id res chain seq x y z
N ASP A 1 -38.61 18.35 4.00
CA ASP A 1 -38.02 18.39 2.64
C ASP A 1 -37.09 17.18 2.37
N GLY A 2 -36.54 16.53 3.40
CA GLY A 2 -35.64 15.39 3.21
C GLY A 2 -34.21 15.81 2.85
N SER A 3 -33.89 17.10 2.99
CA SER A 3 -32.55 17.62 2.73
C SER A 3 -31.60 17.20 3.85
N LEU A 4 -30.38 16.84 3.47
CA LEU A 4 -29.34 16.43 4.40
C LEU A 4 -28.77 17.68 5.12
N VAL A 5 -28.47 17.56 6.41
CA VAL A 5 -27.88 18.63 7.22
C VAL A 5 -26.70 18.06 7.98
N TYR A 6 -25.62 18.84 8.09
CA TYR A 6 -24.45 18.46 8.87
C TYR A 6 -24.47 19.16 10.22
N LEU A 7 -24.38 18.39 11.29
CA LEU A 7 -24.24 18.93 12.64
C LEU A 7 -22.78 18.81 13.04
N TYR A 8 -22.09 19.93 13.15
CA TYR A 8 -20.74 20.00 13.64
C TYR A 8 -20.76 20.38 15.12
N ARG A 9 -20.22 19.52 15.98
CA ARG A 9 -20.20 19.73 17.43
C ARG A 9 -18.75 19.96 17.88
N ILE A 10 -18.52 21.09 18.54
CA ILE A 10 -17.30 21.36 19.31
C ILE A 10 -17.75 21.58 20.75
N ASN A 11 -17.30 20.71 21.67
CA ASN A 11 -17.74 20.72 23.07
C ASN A 11 -19.28 20.64 23.17
N ASN A 12 -19.91 21.67 23.77
CA ASN A 12 -21.36 21.80 23.89
C ASN A 12 -22.00 22.61 22.75
N ASP A 13 -21.21 23.29 21.92
CA ASP A 13 -21.73 24.11 20.83
C ASP A 13 -22.01 23.24 19.62
N VAL A 14 -23.18 23.43 19.02
CA VAL A 14 -23.62 22.72 17.82
C VAL A 14 -23.88 23.73 16.71
N ILE A 15 -23.14 23.60 15.62
CA ILE A 15 -23.27 24.40 14.42
C ILE A 15 -23.95 23.55 13.36
N ALA A 16 -25.09 24.01 12.85
CA ALA A 16 -25.76 23.38 11.71
C ALA A 16 -25.21 23.96 10.40
N LEU A 17 -24.64 23.10 9.58
CA LEU A 17 -24.15 23.43 8.25
C LEU A 17 -25.13 22.86 7.21
N ALA A 18 -25.61 23.75 6.34
CA ALA A 18 -26.37 23.34 5.16
C ALA A 18 -25.56 22.37 4.32
N GLU A 19 -26.23 21.43 3.63
CA GLU A 19 -25.58 20.44 2.80
C GLU A 19 -24.53 21.11 1.93
N GLU A 20 -24.93 22.12 1.15
CA GLU A 20 -24.13 22.87 0.16
C GLU A 20 -22.75 23.35 0.63
N ASN A 21 -22.59 23.64 1.92
CA ASN A 21 -21.35 24.16 2.49
C ASN A 21 -20.35 23.06 2.87
N VAL A 22 -20.71 21.79 2.68
CA VAL A 22 -19.89 20.64 3.08
C VAL A 22 -19.60 19.74 1.88
N LEU A 23 -18.31 19.46 1.67
CA LEU A 23 -17.84 18.36 0.83
C LEU A 23 -17.71 17.12 1.70
N HIS A 24 -18.66 16.18 1.58
CA HIS A 24 -18.63 14.92 2.31
C HIS A 24 -18.20 13.80 1.38
N LEU A 25 -16.99 13.30 1.61
CA LEU A 25 -16.45 12.13 0.93
C LEU A 25 -17.01 10.87 1.59
N ARG A 26 -18.07 10.33 1.00
CA ARG A 26 -18.73 9.11 1.47
C ARG A 26 -18.09 7.93 0.72
N GLY A 27 -17.45 7.03 1.46
CA GLY A 27 -17.11 5.71 0.92
C GLY A 27 -18.36 4.86 0.67
N LEU A 28 -18.18 3.56 0.50
CA LEU A 28 -19.30 2.60 0.48
C LEU A 28 -20.16 2.78 1.74
N GLY A 29 -21.49 2.79 1.60
CA GLY A 29 -22.38 3.16 2.71
C GLY A 29 -23.86 3.03 2.39
N ASN A 30 -24.68 3.55 3.30
CA ASN A 30 -26.15 3.54 3.22
C ASN A 30 -26.75 4.76 2.46
N GLY A 31 -25.90 5.54 1.78
CA GLY A 31 -26.28 6.74 1.04
C GLY A 31 -26.11 8.05 1.83
N THR A 32 -26.18 8.04 3.16
CA THR A 32 -25.98 9.23 4.01
C THR A 32 -24.63 9.23 4.71
N THR A 33 -24.16 8.07 5.15
CA THR A 33 -22.87 7.87 5.84
C THR A 33 -22.09 6.72 5.22
N GLY A 34 -20.77 6.84 5.15
CA GLY A 34 -19.89 5.74 4.78
C GLY A 34 -19.76 4.69 5.89
N LEU A 35 -19.48 3.45 5.52
CA LEU A 35 -19.13 2.37 6.44
C LEU A 35 -17.76 2.66 7.07
N GLN A 36 -17.67 2.49 8.39
CA GLN A 36 -16.43 2.70 9.13
C GLN A 36 -15.57 1.44 9.07
N LYS A 37 -14.55 1.41 8.19
CA LYS A 37 -13.64 0.25 8.07
C LYS A 37 -13.13 -0.25 9.42
N LEU A 38 -12.79 0.67 10.33
CA LEU A 38 -12.31 0.37 11.68
C LEU A 38 -13.31 -0.40 12.56
N GLU A 39 -14.60 -0.09 12.41
CA GLU A 39 -15.68 -0.77 13.14
C GLU A 39 -15.84 -2.20 12.63
N PHE A 40 -15.83 -2.40 11.31
CA PHE A 40 -15.96 -3.73 10.70
C PHE A 40 -14.72 -4.61 10.91
N MET A 41 -13.52 -4.04 11.02
CA MET A 41 -12.30 -4.79 11.30
C MET A 41 -12.04 -5.05 12.80
N GLN A 42 -12.96 -4.65 13.69
CA GLN A 42 -12.76 -4.73 15.14
C GLN A 42 -12.41 -6.15 15.60
N ALA A 43 -13.07 -7.18 15.03
CA ALA A 43 -12.78 -8.57 15.35
C ALA A 43 -11.32 -8.96 15.04
N THR A 44 -10.85 -8.65 13.82
CA THR A 44 -9.45 -8.88 13.39
C THR A 44 -8.45 -8.16 14.29
N VAL A 45 -8.72 -6.89 14.64
CA VAL A 45 -7.82 -6.11 15.50
C VAL A 45 -7.79 -6.66 16.93
N ASN A 46 -8.94 -7.05 17.47
CA ASN A 46 -9.03 -7.65 18.80
C ASN A 46 -8.28 -8.98 18.87
N GLU A 47 -8.44 -9.83 17.86
CA GLU A 47 -7.70 -11.10 17.74
C GLU A 47 -6.20 -10.85 17.68
N SER A 48 -5.75 -9.93 16.81
CA SER A 48 -4.34 -9.57 16.68
C SER A 48 -3.74 -9.03 17.99
N ALA A 49 -4.48 -8.16 18.70
CA ALA A 49 -4.08 -7.63 19.98
C ALA A 49 -4.00 -8.73 21.07
N ALA A 50 -4.96 -9.66 21.09
CA ALA A 50 -4.94 -10.79 22.01
C ALA A 50 -3.76 -11.72 21.72
N ALA A 51 -3.50 -12.05 20.45
CA ALA A 51 -2.36 -12.86 20.04
C ALA A 51 -1.03 -12.18 20.41
N GLN A 52 -0.91 -10.87 20.19
CA GLN A 52 0.26 -10.09 20.58
C GLN A 52 0.48 -10.11 22.10
N ASN A 53 -0.58 -9.93 22.89
CA ASN A 53 -0.51 -9.99 24.36
C ASN A 53 -0.09 -11.37 24.86
N SER A 54 -0.64 -12.45 24.29
CA SER A 54 -0.24 -13.81 24.62
C SER A 54 1.24 -14.05 24.28
N ALA A 55 1.68 -13.62 23.09
CA ALA A 55 3.08 -13.73 22.69
C ALA A 55 4.00 -12.94 23.62
N SER A 56 3.64 -11.70 23.97
CA SER A 56 4.40 -10.90 24.92
C SER A 56 4.50 -11.53 26.30
N LYS A 57 3.48 -12.27 26.77
CA LYS A 57 3.55 -13.03 28.03
C LYS A 57 4.47 -14.25 27.91
N ILE A 58 4.37 -14.98 26.81
CA ILE A 58 5.21 -16.16 26.54
C ILE A 58 6.69 -15.76 26.42
N PHE A 59 7.00 -14.74 25.60
CA PHE A 59 8.37 -14.26 25.38
C PHE A 59 8.89 -13.38 26.53
N GLY A 60 8.00 -12.63 27.21
CA GLY A 60 8.34 -11.77 28.34
C GLY A 60 8.81 -12.54 29.58
N ASN A 61 8.43 -13.82 29.69
CA ASN A 61 9.02 -14.75 30.66
C ASN A 61 10.43 -15.22 30.27
N SER A 62 11.10 -14.51 29.35
CA SER A 62 12.49 -14.71 28.93
C SER A 62 12.80 -16.09 28.36
N GLY A 63 11.79 -16.76 27.77
CA GLY A 63 11.93 -18.13 27.28
C GLY A 63 12.30 -19.13 28.39
N LYS A 64 12.05 -18.78 29.66
CA LYS A 64 12.29 -19.69 30.77
C LYS A 64 11.42 -20.91 30.57
N PRO A 65 12.02 -22.10 30.42
CA PRO A 65 11.24 -23.28 30.21
C PRO A 65 10.32 -23.52 31.40
N THR A 66 9.03 -23.56 31.12
CA THR A 66 8.07 -24.20 32.01
C THR A 66 8.53 -25.64 32.12
N GLY A 67 8.65 -26.16 33.34
CA GLY A 67 9.15 -27.50 33.55
C GLY A 67 8.48 -28.14 34.74
N VAL A 68 8.44 -29.46 34.71
CA VAL A 68 7.92 -30.24 35.82
C VAL A 68 9.11 -30.69 36.66
N LEU A 69 9.07 -30.38 37.94
CA LEU A 69 10.02 -30.91 38.92
C LEU A 69 9.45 -32.22 39.46
N MET A 70 10.10 -33.33 39.14
CA MET A 70 9.70 -34.66 39.58
C MET A 70 10.57 -35.12 40.76
N THR A 71 9.93 -35.77 41.73
CA THR A 71 10.60 -36.42 42.86
C THR A 71 9.93 -37.76 43.14
N ASP A 72 10.73 -38.77 43.46
CA ASP A 72 10.22 -40.12 43.76
C ASP A 72 9.66 -40.24 45.20
N ASN A 73 9.85 -39.21 46.03
CA ASN A 73 9.42 -39.19 47.43
C ASN A 73 8.11 -38.41 47.62
N VAL A 74 7.24 -38.89 48.53
CA VAL A 74 6.04 -38.16 48.94
C VAL A 74 6.43 -36.99 49.84
N LEU A 75 6.25 -35.76 49.36
CA LEU A 75 6.51 -34.54 50.12
C LEU A 75 5.36 -34.22 51.08
N SER A 76 5.71 -33.76 52.30
CA SER A 76 4.73 -33.14 53.20
C SER A 76 4.20 -31.81 52.64
N GLN A 77 3.10 -31.29 53.19
CA GLN A 77 2.49 -30.04 52.71
C GLN A 77 3.44 -28.84 52.84
N ASP A 78 4.16 -28.74 53.96
CA ASP A 78 5.14 -27.67 54.20
C ASP A 78 6.34 -27.79 53.25
N GLN A 79 6.83 -29.01 53.02
CA GLN A 79 7.93 -29.25 52.07
C GLN A 79 7.51 -28.89 50.64
N ARG A 80 6.28 -29.23 50.24
CA ARG A 80 5.75 -28.90 48.91
C ARG A 80 5.64 -27.38 48.72
N LEU A 81 5.12 -26.65 49.70
CA LEU A 81 5.00 -25.18 49.64
C LEU A 81 6.37 -24.50 49.57
N ALA A 82 7.34 -24.96 50.38
CA ALA A 82 8.71 -24.45 50.33
C ALA A 82 9.36 -24.69 48.96
N LEU A 83 9.19 -25.89 48.39
CA LEU A 83 9.70 -26.25 47.08
C LEU A 83 9.06 -25.40 45.97
N GLN A 84 7.74 -25.20 46.04
CA GLN A 84 6.98 -24.41 45.07
C GLN A 84 7.39 -22.93 45.11
N SER A 85 7.61 -22.38 46.31
CA SER A 85 8.12 -21.01 46.48
C SER A 85 9.51 -20.84 45.85
N ARG A 86 10.44 -21.77 46.10
CA ARG A 86 11.79 -21.72 45.50
C ARG A 86 11.78 -21.89 43.98
N PHE A 87 10.87 -22.72 43.46
CA PHE A 87 10.71 -22.89 42.02
C PHE A 87 10.04 -21.67 41.35
N ALA A 88 9.11 -21.00 42.04
CA ALA A 88 8.52 -19.75 41.59
C ALA A 88 9.55 -18.59 41.54
N GLU A 89 10.50 -18.56 42.47
CA GLU A 89 11.65 -17.64 42.42
C GLU A 89 12.53 -17.87 41.19
N MET A 90 12.75 -19.14 40.79
CA MET A 90 13.47 -19.47 39.56
C MET A 90 12.75 -18.91 38.32
N GLN A 91 11.40 -19.00 38.30
CA GLN A 91 10.60 -18.49 37.19
C GLN A 91 10.54 -16.95 37.16
N SER A 92 10.55 -16.26 38.30
CA SER A 92 10.37 -14.80 38.40
C SER A 92 11.67 -13.97 38.50
N GLY A 93 12.81 -14.56 38.87
CA GLY A 93 14.07 -13.83 39.06
C GLY A 93 14.74 -13.33 37.76
N SER A 94 15.45 -12.20 37.79
CA SER A 94 16.12 -11.64 36.60
C SER A 94 17.42 -12.35 36.20
N ASP A 95 18.05 -13.10 37.11
CA ASP A 95 19.27 -13.86 36.84
C ASP A 95 18.94 -15.27 36.33
N SER A 96 19.64 -15.69 35.27
CA SER A 96 19.79 -17.09 34.87
C SER A 96 20.69 -17.83 35.87
N ARG A 97 20.15 -18.12 37.07
CA ARG A 97 20.87 -18.87 38.11
C ARG A 97 20.80 -20.37 37.82
N LEU A 98 21.93 -21.04 37.90
CA LEU A 98 21.99 -22.51 37.89
C LEU A 98 21.49 -23.01 39.26
N TYR A 99 20.29 -23.61 39.30
CA TYR A 99 19.77 -24.23 40.52
C TYR A 99 20.29 -25.67 40.63
N VAL A 100 20.91 -25.99 41.75
CA VAL A 100 21.30 -27.37 42.08
C VAL A 100 20.09 -28.06 42.70
N LEU A 101 19.67 -29.17 42.12
CA LEU A 101 18.57 -29.98 42.64
C LEU A 101 19.12 -30.99 43.67
N GLU A 102 18.49 -31.04 44.84
CA GLU A 102 18.82 -32.04 45.87
C GLU A 102 18.17 -33.40 45.55
N ALA A 103 18.75 -34.48 46.11
CA ALA A 103 18.16 -35.83 46.23
C ALA A 103 17.22 -36.28 45.09
N ALA A 104 17.80 -36.84 44.01
CA ALA A 104 17.09 -37.51 42.91
C ALA A 104 15.99 -36.68 42.20
N MET A 105 15.88 -35.37 42.47
CA MET A 105 14.92 -34.53 41.77
C MET A 105 15.35 -34.32 40.32
N LYS A 106 14.39 -34.50 39.41
CA LYS A 106 14.60 -34.35 37.97
C LYS A 106 13.78 -33.17 37.48
N TYR A 107 14.45 -32.22 36.83
CA TYR A 107 13.78 -31.16 36.09
C TYR A 107 13.59 -31.61 34.64
N GLN A 108 12.34 -31.72 34.22
CA GLN A 108 12.00 -31.92 32.82
C GLN A 108 11.54 -30.59 32.23
N GLN A 109 12.39 -30.01 31.38
CA GLN A 109 12.04 -28.87 30.55
C GLN A 109 10.93 -29.28 29.59
N LEU A 110 9.82 -28.54 29.60
CA LEU A 110 8.86 -28.60 28.51
C LEU A 110 9.44 -27.77 27.35
N SER A 111 9.56 -28.39 26.17
CA SER A 111 9.96 -27.68 24.96
C SER A 111 8.91 -26.62 24.59
N ILE A 112 9.26 -25.73 23.65
CA ILE A 112 8.27 -24.86 22.97
C ILE A 112 7.07 -25.73 22.59
N SER A 113 5.89 -25.35 23.06
CA SER A 113 4.68 -26.12 22.81
C SER A 113 4.27 -25.94 21.33
N PRO A 114 3.58 -26.92 20.71
CA PRO A 114 2.95 -26.71 19.41
C PRO A 114 2.04 -25.47 19.35
N GLU A 115 1.44 -25.10 20.48
CA GLU A 115 0.60 -23.90 20.63
C GLU A 115 1.41 -22.60 20.45
N ASP A 116 2.65 -22.55 20.95
CA ASP A 116 3.54 -21.39 20.80
C ASP A 116 4.01 -21.21 19.35
N GLN A 117 4.25 -22.32 18.63
CA GLN A 117 4.57 -22.27 17.20
C GLN A 117 3.36 -21.81 16.38
N GLN A 118 2.16 -22.30 16.72
CA GLN A 118 0.92 -21.86 16.10
C GLN A 118 0.67 -20.36 16.32
N LEU A 119 1.00 -19.83 17.50
CA LEU A 119 0.85 -18.42 17.83
C LEU A 119 1.73 -17.50 16.94
N LEU A 120 2.94 -17.94 16.60
CA LEU A 120 3.82 -17.20 15.67
C LEU A 120 3.20 -17.13 14.26
N GLU A 121 2.64 -18.24 13.77
CA GLU A 121 1.96 -18.27 12.48
C GLU A 121 0.67 -17.43 12.50
N THR A 122 -0.11 -17.46 13.58
CA THR A 122 -1.27 -16.57 13.77
C THR A 122 -0.86 -15.10 13.67
N ARG A 123 0.26 -14.70 14.28
CA ARG A 123 0.74 -13.31 14.21
C ARG A 123 1.15 -12.88 12.80
N ARG A 124 1.77 -13.78 12.03
CA ARG A 124 2.10 -13.51 10.62
C ARG A 124 0.83 -13.33 9.78
N PHE A 125 -0.17 -14.19 10.00
CA PHE A 125 -1.45 -14.10 9.32
C PHE A 125 -2.22 -12.81 9.66
N SER A 126 -2.15 -12.34 10.92
CA SER A 126 -2.80 -11.08 11.32
C SER A 126 -2.33 -9.86 10.51
N VAL A 127 -1.04 -9.81 10.15
CA VAL A 127 -0.50 -8.71 9.33
C VAL A 127 -1.16 -8.72 7.95
N GLU A 128 -1.30 -9.90 7.34
CA GLU A 128 -1.93 -10.09 6.04
C GLU A 128 -3.43 -9.79 6.07
N GLU A 129 -4.13 -10.11 7.16
CA GLU A 129 -5.54 -9.74 7.32
C GLU A 129 -5.75 -8.22 7.42
N ILE A 130 -4.92 -7.52 8.21
CA ILE A 130 -4.98 -6.06 8.31
C ILE A 130 -4.70 -5.43 6.93
N CYS A 131 -3.68 -5.93 6.23
CA CYS A 131 -3.38 -5.52 4.86
C CYS A 131 -4.60 -5.67 3.92
N ARG A 132 -5.33 -6.78 4.04
CA ARG A 132 -6.52 -7.07 3.23
C ARG A 132 -7.67 -6.09 3.48
N TRP A 133 -7.87 -5.62 4.70
CA TRP A 133 -8.87 -4.59 5.02
C TRP A 133 -8.62 -3.25 4.31
N PHE A 134 -7.34 -2.92 4.11
CA PHE A 134 -6.92 -1.70 3.42
C PHE A 134 -6.64 -1.92 1.93
N ASP A 135 -6.74 -3.16 1.45
CA ASP A 135 -6.38 -3.56 0.09
C ASP A 135 -4.92 -3.19 -0.25
N VAL A 136 -4.04 -3.27 0.75
CA VAL A 136 -2.60 -2.98 0.63
C VAL A 136 -1.85 -4.30 0.50
N PRO A 137 -1.05 -4.53 -0.55
CA PRO A 137 -0.23 -5.73 -0.64
C PRO A 137 0.77 -5.84 0.52
N PRO A 138 0.93 -7.02 1.16
CA PRO A 138 1.80 -7.18 2.33
C PRO A 138 3.27 -6.82 2.08
N ILE A 139 3.75 -7.00 0.85
CA ILE A 139 5.12 -6.61 0.45
C ILE A 139 5.38 -5.10 0.66
N LEU A 140 4.36 -4.25 0.54
CA LEU A 140 4.48 -2.80 0.73
C LEU A 140 4.60 -2.41 2.21
N VAL A 141 4.20 -3.30 3.13
CA VAL A 141 4.41 -3.12 4.58
C VAL A 141 5.61 -3.92 5.09
N HIS A 142 6.51 -4.31 4.18
CA HIS A 142 7.70 -5.13 4.46
C HIS A 142 7.39 -6.53 5.01
N HIS A 143 6.17 -7.03 4.79
CA HIS A 143 5.79 -8.40 5.11
C HIS A 143 5.88 -9.26 3.87
N ALA A 144 7.00 -9.97 3.72
CA ALA A 144 7.28 -10.83 2.58
C ALA A 144 7.62 -12.25 3.04
N ASN A 145 6.85 -13.23 2.57
CA ASN A 145 7.16 -14.65 2.79
C ASN A 145 8.14 -15.21 1.76
N VAL A 146 8.36 -14.51 0.65
CA VAL A 146 9.22 -14.94 -0.45
C VAL A 146 9.99 -13.74 -0.98
N THR A 147 11.29 -13.90 -1.23
CA THR A 147 12.10 -12.93 -1.99
C THR A 147 11.64 -12.93 -3.44
N THR A 148 10.57 -12.19 -3.75
CA THR A 148 10.13 -12.00 -5.13
C THR A 148 11.17 -11.10 -5.82
N TRP A 149 11.95 -11.72 -6.70
CA TRP A 149 12.94 -11.06 -7.54
C TRP A 149 12.35 -9.80 -8.19
N GLY A 150 13.16 -8.74 -8.31
CA GLY A 150 12.73 -7.33 -8.41
C GLY A 150 11.64 -6.97 -9.44
N THR A 151 11.41 -7.77 -10.48
CA THR A 151 10.34 -7.54 -11.47
C THR A 151 8.92 -7.80 -10.93
N GLY A 152 8.76 -8.71 -9.96
CA GLY A 152 7.44 -9.00 -9.38
C GLY A 152 6.95 -7.90 -8.45
N ILE A 153 7.87 -7.18 -7.79
CA ILE A 153 7.52 -6.08 -6.89
C ILE A 153 6.94 -4.90 -7.68
N GLU A 154 7.53 -4.54 -8.82
CA GLU A 154 7.02 -3.49 -9.70
C GLU A 154 5.60 -3.80 -10.19
N GLN A 155 5.32 -5.05 -10.57
CA GLN A 155 3.97 -5.48 -10.96
C GLN A 155 2.96 -5.40 -9.81
N ILE A 156 3.37 -5.76 -8.58
CA ILE A 156 2.52 -5.65 -7.39
C ILE A 156 2.23 -4.18 -7.06
N VAL A 157 3.23 -3.31 -7.16
CA VAL A 157 3.09 -1.86 -6.96
C VAL A 157 2.15 -1.27 -8.01
N ASP A 158 2.32 -1.62 -9.28
CA ASP A 158 1.41 -1.21 -10.36
C ASP A 158 -0.02 -1.72 -10.14
N GLY A 159 -0.18 -2.97 -9.71
CA GLY A 159 -1.48 -3.56 -9.33
C GLY A 159 -2.15 -2.79 -8.20
N PHE A 160 -1.44 -2.47 -7.13
CA PHE A 160 -1.93 -1.66 -6.01
C PHE A 160 -2.40 -0.28 -6.45
N HIS A 161 -1.62 0.38 -7.32
CA HIS A 161 -2.01 1.67 -7.85
C HIS A 161 -3.30 1.60 -8.68
N LYS A 162 -3.41 0.60 -9.56
CA LYS A 162 -4.55 0.44 -10.46
C LYS A 162 -5.82 0.00 -9.74
N LEU A 163 -5.72 -0.93 -8.80
CA LEU A 163 -6.87 -1.59 -8.19
C LEU A 163 -7.34 -0.91 -6.90
N THR A 164 -6.44 -0.27 -6.16
CA THR A 164 -6.77 0.31 -4.84
C THR A 164 -6.78 1.83 -4.88
N ILE A 165 -5.66 2.42 -5.30
CA ILE A 165 -5.43 3.87 -5.18
C ILE A 165 -6.23 4.66 -6.23
N ARG A 166 -6.20 4.25 -7.51
CA ARG A 166 -6.89 4.96 -8.60
C ARG A 166 -8.42 5.02 -8.37
N PRO A 167 -9.12 3.93 -8.01
CA PRO A 167 -10.56 4.01 -7.74
C PRO A 167 -10.92 4.94 -6.58
N MET A 168 -10.12 4.95 -5.51
CA MET A 168 -10.32 5.88 -4.38
C MET A 168 -10.20 7.34 -4.82
N LEU A 169 -9.20 7.65 -5.63
CA LEU A 169 -8.96 9.03 -6.06
C LEU A 169 -9.95 9.48 -7.12
N VAL A 170 -10.36 8.61 -8.05
CA VAL A 170 -11.48 8.87 -8.96
C VAL A 170 -12.77 9.15 -8.18
N SER A 171 -13.03 8.45 -7.08
CA SER A 171 -14.18 8.73 -6.21
C SER A 171 -14.12 10.14 -5.61
N ILE A 172 -12.93 10.58 -5.18
CA ILE A 172 -12.69 11.93 -4.66
C ILE A 172 -12.86 12.98 -5.77
N GLU A 173 -12.25 12.78 -6.93
CA GLU A 173 -12.38 13.65 -8.11
C GLU A 173 -13.83 13.82 -8.54
N GLN A 174 -14.59 12.72 -8.62
CA GLN A 174 -16.01 12.75 -8.93
C GLN A 174 -16.82 13.48 -7.86
N SER A 175 -16.49 13.30 -6.59
CA SER A 175 -17.14 13.99 -5.47
C SER A 175 -16.89 15.50 -5.55
N VAL A 176 -15.65 15.92 -5.79
CA VAL A 176 -15.27 17.33 -5.98
C VAL A 176 -15.97 17.90 -7.22
N ARG A 177 -15.96 17.19 -8.33
CA ARG A 177 -16.61 17.61 -9.58
C ARG A 177 -18.11 17.79 -9.39
N LYS A 178 -18.78 16.85 -8.71
CA LYS A 178 -20.21 16.94 -8.43
C LYS A 178 -20.52 18.10 -7.48
N ARG A 179 -19.66 18.34 -6.49
CA ARG A 179 -19.95 19.23 -5.36
C ARG A 179 -19.51 20.67 -5.54
N VAL A 180 -18.27 20.87 -5.97
CA VAL A 180 -17.62 22.19 -6.00
C VAL A 180 -17.87 22.89 -7.33
N MET A 181 -17.95 22.13 -8.43
CA MET A 181 -18.08 22.71 -9.76
C MET A 181 -19.55 22.96 -10.11
N THR A 182 -19.82 24.10 -10.73
CA THR A 182 -21.12 24.41 -11.33
C THR A 182 -21.39 23.55 -12.57
N SER A 183 -22.66 23.45 -12.98
CA SER A 183 -23.07 22.72 -14.19
C SER A 183 -22.32 23.18 -15.44
N LYS A 184 -22.06 24.49 -15.57
CA LYS A 184 -21.30 25.06 -16.70
C LYS A 184 -19.81 24.69 -16.66
N GLN A 185 -19.19 24.74 -15.48
CA GLN A 185 -17.79 24.33 -15.31
C GLN A 185 -17.61 22.83 -15.58
N ARG A 186 -18.56 21.98 -15.18
CA ARG A 186 -18.50 20.54 -15.48
C ARG A 186 -18.49 20.26 -16.99
N ALA A 187 -19.08 21.10 -17.83
CA ALA A 187 -19.07 20.89 -19.28
C ALA A 187 -17.72 21.20 -19.94
N THR A 188 -16.87 22.01 -19.30
CA THR A 188 -15.65 22.59 -19.92
C THR A 188 -14.35 22.25 -19.19
N MET A 189 -14.45 21.84 -17.92
CA MET A 189 -13.30 21.57 -17.05
C MET A 189 -13.44 20.18 -16.44
N SER A 190 -12.34 19.49 -16.19
CA SER A 190 -12.25 18.28 -15.38
C SER A 190 -11.52 18.58 -14.07
N ALA A 191 -11.75 17.75 -13.05
CA ALA A 191 -10.95 17.73 -11.84
C ALA A 191 -10.26 16.38 -11.82
N GLU A 192 -8.94 16.37 -11.87
CA GLU A 192 -8.11 15.17 -11.78
C GLU A 192 -6.98 15.43 -10.79
N ILE A 193 -6.67 14.43 -9.97
CA ILE A 193 -5.53 14.44 -9.08
C ILE A 193 -4.33 13.98 -9.90
N SER A 194 -3.31 14.83 -10.01
CA SER A 194 -2.11 14.48 -10.79
C SER A 194 -1.35 13.33 -10.12
N PHE A 195 -1.23 12.22 -10.85
CA PHE A 195 -0.45 11.04 -10.45
C PHE A 195 0.95 11.00 -11.02
N ASP A 196 1.35 12.02 -11.78
CA ASP A 196 2.63 12.05 -12.49
C ASP A 196 3.82 11.94 -11.54
N ALA A 197 3.68 12.32 -10.28
CA ALA A 197 4.72 12.14 -9.27
C ALA A 197 4.89 10.68 -8.83
N LEU A 198 3.80 9.90 -8.81
CA LEU A 198 3.78 8.51 -8.30
C LEU A 198 4.06 7.49 -9.42
N LEU A 199 3.53 7.73 -10.62
CA LEU A 199 3.78 6.93 -11.84
C LEU A 199 5.11 7.29 -12.54
N ARG A 200 5.86 8.25 -11.99
CA ARG A 200 7.22 8.60 -12.42
C ARG A 200 8.24 7.45 -12.26
N GLY A 201 7.80 6.29 -11.77
CA GLY A 201 8.55 5.04 -11.65
C GLY A 201 9.16 4.54 -12.95
N ASN A 202 8.70 4.97 -14.13
CA ASN A 202 9.52 4.83 -15.32
C ASN A 202 9.28 5.92 -16.38
N ALA A 203 9.93 7.07 -16.23
CA ALA A 203 9.96 8.11 -17.26
C ALA A 203 10.42 7.57 -18.63
N LYS A 204 11.22 6.50 -18.66
CA LYS A 204 11.66 5.83 -19.89
C LYS A 204 10.49 5.14 -20.60
N ASP A 205 9.72 4.30 -19.90
CA ASP A 205 8.60 3.58 -20.53
C ASP A 205 7.54 4.55 -21.07
N ARG A 206 7.30 5.65 -20.35
CA ARG A 206 6.37 6.69 -20.79
C ARG A 206 6.89 7.49 -21.99
N ALA A 207 8.16 7.87 -21.98
CA ALA A 207 8.79 8.50 -23.14
C ALA A 207 8.80 7.56 -24.35
N GLU A 208 9.03 6.26 -24.14
CA GLU A 208 8.96 5.24 -25.19
C GLU A 208 7.54 5.08 -25.74
N LEU A 209 6.52 5.06 -24.88
CA LEU A 209 5.11 5.00 -25.29
C LEU A 209 4.73 6.21 -26.14
N TYR A 210 5.01 7.44 -25.68
CA TYR A 210 4.73 8.64 -26.45
C TYR A 210 5.52 8.69 -27.74
N SER A 211 6.80 8.30 -27.70
CA SER A 211 7.62 8.21 -28.92
C SER A 211 6.99 7.26 -29.94
N LYS A 212 6.54 6.07 -29.52
CA LYS A 212 5.87 5.10 -30.42
C LYS A 212 4.54 5.62 -30.94
N ASN A 213 3.70 6.21 -30.08
CA ASN A 213 2.39 6.72 -30.48
C ASN A 213 2.51 7.90 -31.47
N VAL A 214 3.45 8.81 -31.24
CA VAL A 214 3.71 9.95 -32.14
C VAL A 214 4.41 9.50 -33.43
N GLN A 215 5.30 8.51 -33.38
CA GLN A 215 5.97 7.97 -34.58
C GLN A 215 5.04 7.16 -35.48
N ASN A 216 4.01 6.53 -34.93
CA ASN A 216 3.05 5.72 -35.67
C ASN A 216 1.80 6.52 -36.11
N GLY A 217 1.78 7.84 -35.86
CA GLY A 217 0.64 8.69 -36.21
C GLY A 217 -0.65 8.36 -35.44
N ILE A 218 -0.54 7.79 -34.23
CA ILE A 218 -1.70 7.47 -33.37
C ILE A 218 -2.10 8.69 -32.53
N MET A 219 -1.12 9.51 -32.12
CA MET A 219 -1.33 10.71 -31.32
C MET A 219 -0.54 11.90 -31.86
N THR A 220 -1.08 13.10 -31.66
CA THR A 220 -0.36 14.35 -31.91
C THR A 220 0.57 14.69 -30.75
N ARG A 221 1.54 15.57 -30.99
CA ARG A 221 2.46 16.02 -29.93
C ARG A 221 1.72 16.85 -28.88
N ASN A 222 0.72 17.63 -29.29
CA ASN A 222 -0.11 18.41 -28.36
C ASN A 222 -1.01 17.54 -27.49
N GLU A 223 -1.52 16.41 -28.00
CA GLU A 223 -2.25 15.43 -27.16
C GLU A 223 -1.34 14.84 -26.08
N CYS A 224 -0.09 14.48 -26.41
CA CYS A 224 0.88 14.04 -25.40
C CYS A 224 1.19 15.15 -24.38
N ARG A 225 1.30 16.42 -24.81
CA ARG A 225 1.52 17.56 -23.91
C ARG A 225 0.34 17.80 -22.98
N GLN A 226 -0.88 17.66 -23.50
CA GLN A 226 -2.09 17.78 -22.70
C GLN A 226 -2.17 16.70 -21.62
N LEU A 227 -1.79 15.45 -21.93
CA LEU A 227 -1.70 14.37 -20.94
C LEU A 227 -0.66 14.67 -19.84
N GLU A 228 0.42 15.37 -20.17
CA GLU A 228 1.44 15.83 -19.21
C GLU A 228 1.08 17.19 -18.57
N ASN A 229 -0.15 17.68 -18.77
CA ASN A 229 -0.61 19.00 -18.28
C ASN A 229 0.29 20.18 -18.73
N LEU A 230 0.95 20.04 -19.89
CA LEU A 230 1.77 21.06 -20.51
C LEU A 230 0.94 21.90 -21.50
N PRO A 231 1.22 23.21 -21.63
CA PRO A 231 0.51 24.05 -22.59
C PRO A 231 0.78 23.57 -24.03
N PRO A 232 -0.24 23.63 -24.92
CA PRO A 232 -0.06 23.29 -26.33
C PRO A 232 0.94 24.25 -26.99
N ILE A 233 1.56 23.78 -28.08
CA ILE A 233 2.48 24.57 -28.90
C ILE A 233 1.93 24.62 -30.33
N ASP A 234 2.12 25.74 -31.00
CA ASP A 234 1.71 25.92 -32.39
C ASP A 234 2.38 24.89 -33.31
N ASN A 235 1.63 24.38 -34.29
CA ASN A 235 2.05 23.36 -35.27
C ASN A 235 2.36 21.97 -34.70
N ALA A 236 1.96 21.65 -33.47
CA ALA A 236 2.17 20.34 -32.85
C ALA A 236 0.94 19.39 -32.91
N ASP A 237 -0.12 19.78 -33.63
CA ASP A 237 -1.35 18.98 -33.86
C ASP A 237 -1.29 18.09 -35.10
N GLN A 238 -0.12 17.97 -35.75
CA GLN A 238 0.03 17.15 -36.95
C GLN A 238 0.42 15.72 -36.59
N LEU A 239 -0.29 14.75 -37.17
CA LEU A 239 0.11 13.33 -37.09
C LEU A 239 1.33 13.10 -37.96
N THR A 240 2.37 12.52 -37.36
CA THR A 240 3.63 12.19 -38.05
C THR A 240 3.79 10.68 -38.17
N ALA A 241 4.34 10.20 -39.28
CA ALA A 241 4.69 8.80 -39.46
C ALA A 241 6.14 8.67 -39.96
N GLN A 242 6.88 7.66 -39.50
CA GLN A 242 8.21 7.38 -40.04
C GLN A 242 8.11 6.74 -41.43
N THR A 243 8.67 7.40 -42.44
CA THR A 243 8.76 6.86 -43.80
C THR A 243 10.07 6.10 -44.02
N ASN A 244 10.21 4.93 -43.39
CA ASN A 244 11.42 4.08 -43.56
C ASN A 244 11.27 3.00 -44.65
N LEU A 245 10.05 2.59 -44.99
CA LEU A 245 9.74 1.59 -46.03
C LEU A 245 8.69 2.17 -46.98
N ALA A 246 9.12 3.11 -47.81
CA ALA A 246 8.32 3.55 -48.95
C ALA A 246 8.44 2.50 -50.07
N PRO A 247 7.34 2.12 -50.74
CA PRO A 247 7.44 1.28 -51.92
C PRO A 247 8.28 1.98 -53.01
N LEU A 248 8.98 1.18 -53.84
CA LEU A 248 10.04 1.67 -54.74
C LEU A 248 9.53 2.73 -55.74
N ASP A 249 8.23 2.73 -56.03
CA ASP A 249 7.50 3.68 -56.87
C ASP A 249 7.40 5.10 -56.28
N MET A 250 7.59 5.23 -54.96
CA MET A 250 7.61 6.49 -54.23
C MET A 250 9.03 6.98 -53.89
N LEU A 251 10.07 6.24 -54.31
CA LEU A 251 11.47 6.62 -54.12
C LEU A 251 11.78 7.90 -54.94
N GLY A 252 12.04 9.02 -54.27
CA GLY A 252 12.34 10.33 -54.89
C GLY A 252 11.17 11.34 -54.97
N LYS A 253 9.94 10.95 -54.61
CA LYS A 253 8.81 11.90 -54.46
C LYS A 253 8.68 12.48 -53.05
N ILE A 254 9.41 11.93 -52.10
CA ILE A 254 9.56 12.46 -50.76
C ILE A 254 10.71 13.46 -50.79
N THR A 255 10.37 14.74 -50.95
CA THR A 255 11.32 15.84 -50.83
C THR A 255 11.76 15.94 -49.37
N ASN A 256 12.91 15.34 -49.04
CA ASN A 256 13.63 15.74 -47.84
C ASN A 256 13.99 17.23 -48.01
N GLY A 257 13.41 18.09 -47.17
CA GLY A 257 13.71 19.52 -47.10
C GLY A 257 15.12 19.79 -46.55
N GLY A 258 16.14 19.18 -47.15
CA GLY A 258 17.54 19.49 -46.94
C GLY A 258 18.03 20.33 -48.11
N GLY A 259 17.96 21.65 -47.97
CA GLY A 259 18.63 22.57 -48.89
C GLY A 259 20.14 22.36 -48.81
N ASN A 260 20.69 21.56 -49.71
CA ASN A 260 22.12 21.49 -49.90
C ASN A 260 22.58 22.81 -50.53
N ALA A 261 23.40 23.54 -49.78
CA ALA A 261 24.05 24.77 -50.20
C ALA A 261 24.74 24.58 -51.56
N ALA A 262 24.60 25.58 -52.43
CA ALA A 262 25.19 25.58 -53.77
C ALA A 262 26.69 25.30 -53.71
N THR A 263 27.12 24.29 -54.46
CA THR A 263 28.53 24.06 -54.79
C THR A 263 29.08 25.28 -55.52
N GLN A 264 29.90 26.09 -54.83
CA GLN A 264 30.74 27.08 -55.49
C GLN A 264 31.81 26.34 -56.30
N ASN A 265 31.86 26.61 -57.60
CA ASN A 265 32.95 26.13 -58.44
C ASN A 265 34.26 26.83 -58.00
N PRO A 266 35.38 26.10 -57.85
CA PRO A 266 36.65 26.73 -57.52
C PRO A 266 37.15 27.56 -58.71
N ILE A 267 37.48 28.82 -58.44
CA ILE A 267 38.13 29.72 -59.40
C ILE A 267 39.61 29.32 -59.45
N ALA A 268 40.08 28.86 -60.62
CA ALA A 268 41.50 28.68 -60.87
C ALA A 268 42.13 30.00 -61.33
N ASN A 269 43.31 30.32 -60.80
CA ASN A 269 44.24 31.29 -61.41
C ASN A 269 44.84 30.69 -62.69
#